data_AF-A0A6P8JE45-F1
#
_entry.id   AF-A0A6P8JE45-F1
#
_cell.length_a   1.000
_cell.length_b   1.000
_cell.length_c   1.000
_cell.angle_alpha   90.00
_cell.angle_beta   90.00
_cell.angle_gamma   90.00
#
_symmetry.space_group_name_H-M   'P 1'
#
loop_
_entity.id
_entity.type
_entity.pdbx_description
1 polymer ?
#
loop_
_entity_poly.entity_id
_entity_poly.type
_entity_poly.pdbx_seq_one_letter_code
_entity_poly.pdbx_strand_id
1 'polypeptide(L)'
;MACGTNFYDHCFPKDSVTLGFSSNCAHWLRDKPCDMTGTTCHLFITVPEEKVKFRAQAEKDWGLYLTKRAAEISPGGSMVLVELAIVEHGHFTGQTPETVGIFRMLSTLWKSLSDEGIIKSLR
;
A
#
# COMPACT_ATOMS: atom_id res chain seq x y z
N MET A 1 -19.27 1.94 15.39
CA MET A 1 -19.42 0.62 14.72
C MET A 1 -18.03 0.08 14.43
N ALA A 2 -17.83 -1.23 14.51
CA ALA A 2 -16.58 -1.88 14.11
C ALA A 2 -16.89 -2.89 13.01
N CYS A 3 -16.03 -2.98 12.01
CA CYS A 3 -16.17 -3.90 10.88
C CYS A 3 -14.83 -4.61 10.65
N GLY A 4 -14.87 -5.96 10.66
CA GLY A 4 -13.68 -6.81 10.47
C GLY A 4 -13.50 -7.30 9.04
N THR A 5 -14.17 -6.67 8.06
CA THR A 5 -14.04 -7.02 6.65
C THR A 5 -12.86 -6.31 6.00
N ASN A 6 -12.36 -6.84 4.90
CA ASN A 6 -11.38 -6.17 4.09
C ASN A 6 -12.00 -4.90 3.46
N PHE A 7 -11.30 -3.77 3.49
CA PHE A 7 -11.77 -2.53 2.87
C PHE A 7 -11.78 -2.59 1.32
N TYR A 8 -11.28 -3.66 0.69
CA TYR A 8 -11.54 -3.92 -0.72
C TYR A 8 -12.93 -4.54 -0.98
N ASP A 9 -13.69 -4.87 0.07
CA ASP A 9 -15.06 -5.37 0.00
C ASP A 9 -16.04 -4.34 0.58
N HIS A 10 -17.33 -4.71 0.67
CA HIS A 10 -18.32 -3.88 1.37
C HIS A 10 -18.14 -4.01 2.89
N CYS A 11 -17.93 -2.89 3.56
CA CYS A 11 -17.81 -2.77 5.01
C CYS A 11 -19.12 -2.30 5.65
N PHE A 12 -19.94 -1.56 4.91
CA PHE A 12 -21.17 -0.94 5.40
C PHE A 12 -22.33 -1.14 4.40
N PRO A 13 -23.59 -1.04 4.85
CA PRO A 13 -24.74 -0.99 3.95
C PRO A 13 -24.63 0.19 2.96
N LYS A 14 -25.31 0.07 1.83
CA LYS A 14 -25.43 1.14 0.85
C LYS A 14 -26.01 2.42 1.48
N ASP A 15 -25.48 3.57 1.06
CA ASP A 15 -25.94 4.91 1.45
C ASP A 15 -26.01 5.16 2.97
N SER A 16 -25.16 4.48 3.75
CA SER A 16 -25.18 4.53 5.22
C SER A 16 -24.08 5.41 5.84
N VAL A 17 -23.08 5.80 5.06
CA VAL A 17 -21.91 6.56 5.53
C VAL A 17 -22.05 8.03 5.15
N THR A 18 -22.25 8.91 6.14
CA THR A 18 -22.31 10.36 5.89
C THR A 18 -20.91 11.00 5.77
N LEU A 19 -19.94 10.52 6.57
CA LEU A 19 -18.55 10.95 6.53
C LEU A 19 -17.63 9.74 6.61
N GLY A 20 -16.87 9.48 5.54
CA GLY A 20 -15.80 8.50 5.51
C GLY A 20 -14.44 9.14 5.76
N PHE A 21 -13.57 8.45 6.49
CA PHE A 21 -12.17 8.84 6.65
C PHE A 21 -11.28 7.61 6.49
N SER A 22 -10.21 7.77 5.71
CA SER A 22 -9.19 6.76 5.50
C SER A 22 -7.82 7.40 5.56
N SER A 23 -6.88 6.77 6.25
CA SER A 23 -5.51 7.25 6.30
C SER A 23 -4.51 6.11 6.28
N ASN A 24 -3.49 6.26 5.44
CA ASN A 24 -2.34 5.37 5.34
C ASN A 24 -2.72 3.89 5.24
N CYS A 25 -3.74 3.55 4.44
CA CYS A 25 -4.18 2.16 4.29
C CYS A 25 -4.11 1.66 2.85
N ALA A 26 -4.30 2.52 1.85
CA ALA A 26 -4.48 2.09 0.46
C ALA A 26 -3.23 1.48 -0.18
N HIS A 27 -2.06 1.65 0.44
CA HIS A 27 -0.81 1.03 0.02
C HIS A 27 -0.70 -0.46 0.41
N TRP A 28 -1.59 -0.97 1.26
CA TRP A 28 -1.68 -2.39 1.60
C TRP A 28 -2.53 -3.13 0.56
N LEU A 29 -1.87 -3.69 -0.44
CA LEU A 29 -2.54 -4.42 -1.52
C LEU A 29 -3.33 -5.61 -1.01
N ARG A 30 -4.42 -5.93 -1.72
CA ARG A 30 -5.32 -7.06 -1.41
C ARG A 30 -4.60 -8.40 -1.53
N ASP A 31 -3.81 -8.54 -2.59
CA ASP A 31 -3.11 -9.76 -2.96
C ASP A 31 -1.62 -9.49 -3.14
N LYS A 32 -0.79 -10.51 -2.95
CA LYS A 32 0.65 -10.47 -3.27
C LYS A 32 0.84 -10.85 -4.75
N PRO A 33 1.20 -9.93 -5.67
CA PRO A 33 1.17 -10.19 -7.11
C PRO A 33 2.26 -11.17 -7.59
N CYS A 34 3.43 -11.13 -6.95
CA CYS A 34 4.54 -12.05 -7.15
C CYS A 34 5.50 -11.96 -5.96
N ASP A 35 6.57 -12.76 -5.95
CA ASP A 35 7.73 -12.48 -5.10
C ASP A 35 8.47 -11.23 -5.60
N MET A 36 9.18 -10.56 -4.70
CA MET A 36 10.00 -9.39 -5.02
C MET A 36 11.47 -9.79 -4.90
N THR A 37 12.20 -9.70 -6.00
CA THR A 37 13.60 -10.10 -6.03
C THR A 37 14.46 -9.04 -5.34
N GLY A 38 15.22 -9.44 -4.32
CA GLY A 38 16.21 -8.59 -3.65
C GLY A 38 15.64 -7.47 -2.78
N THR A 39 14.33 -7.43 -2.55
CA THR A 39 13.72 -6.46 -1.63
C THR A 39 12.47 -7.01 -0.94
N THR A 40 12.16 -6.47 0.23
CA THR A 40 10.92 -6.74 0.97
C THR A 40 9.89 -5.62 0.84
N CYS A 41 10.22 -4.53 0.13
CA CYS A 41 9.36 -3.37 -0.01
C CYS A 41 9.12 -3.04 -1.48
N HIS A 42 7.85 -2.93 -1.87
CA HIS A 42 7.44 -2.66 -3.25
C HIS A 42 8.00 -1.35 -3.82
N LEU A 43 8.37 -0.39 -2.95
CA LEU A 43 9.02 0.86 -3.34
C LEU A 43 10.42 0.66 -3.96
N PHE A 44 11.08 -0.46 -3.67
CA PHE A 44 12.44 -0.74 -4.12
C PHE A 44 12.53 -1.86 -5.16
N ILE A 45 11.41 -2.26 -5.77
CA ILE A 45 11.43 -3.24 -6.86
C ILE A 45 12.25 -2.67 -8.02
N THR A 46 13.32 -3.37 -8.38
CA THR A 46 14.19 -3.05 -9.51
C THR A 46 13.86 -3.89 -10.75
N VAL A 47 13.26 -5.07 -10.55
CA VAL A 47 12.86 -5.99 -11.61
C VAL A 47 11.63 -5.47 -12.36
N PRO A 48 11.72 -5.16 -13.66
CA PRO A 48 10.64 -4.49 -14.40
C PRO A 48 9.32 -5.26 -14.42
N GLU A 49 9.35 -6.59 -14.62
CA GLU A 49 8.14 -7.40 -14.68
C GLU A 49 7.41 -7.49 -13.34
N GLU A 50 8.15 -7.53 -12.23
CA GLU A 50 7.58 -7.49 -10.87
C GLU A 50 6.90 -6.13 -10.64
N LYS A 51 7.57 -5.03 -11.04
CA LYS A 51 7.04 -3.68 -10.89
C LYS A 51 5.72 -3.50 -11.67
N VAL A 52 5.64 -4.08 -12.88
CA VAL A 52 4.40 -4.07 -13.68
C VAL A 52 3.28 -4.82 -12.96
N LYS A 53 3.54 -6.00 -12.39
CA LYS A 53 2.54 -6.78 -11.65
C LYS A 53 2.03 -6.05 -10.41
N PHE A 54 2.94 -5.45 -9.62
CA PHE A 54 2.58 -4.66 -8.45
C PHE A 54 1.76 -3.42 -8.82
N ARG A 55 2.13 -2.71 -9.90
CA ARG A 55 1.35 -1.57 -10.40
C ARG A 55 -0.06 -1.99 -10.83
N ALA A 56 -0.19 -3.09 -11.56
CA ALA A 56 -1.48 -3.60 -12.02
C ALA A 56 -2.40 -3.98 -10.83
N GLN A 57 -1.85 -4.62 -9.80
CA GLN A 57 -2.61 -4.93 -8.59
C GLN A 57 -3.04 -3.66 -7.85
N ALA A 58 -2.13 -2.68 -7.68
CA ALA A 58 -2.45 -1.42 -7.02
C ALA A 58 -3.56 -0.63 -7.75
N GLU A 59 -3.54 -0.61 -9.08
CA GLU A 59 -4.57 0.02 -9.90
C GLU A 59 -5.93 -0.65 -9.73
N LYS A 60 -5.96 -1.99 -9.79
CA LYS A 60 -7.18 -2.79 -9.56
C LYS A 60 -7.76 -2.55 -8.16
N ASP A 61 -6.91 -2.61 -7.15
CA ASP A 61 -7.28 -2.46 -5.75
C ASP A 61 -7.79 -1.05 -5.46
N TRP A 62 -7.16 -0.02 -6.03
CA TRP A 62 -7.60 1.36 -5.91
C TRP A 62 -8.99 1.58 -6.52
N GLY A 63 -9.20 1.06 -7.74
CA GLY A 63 -10.52 1.13 -8.39
C GLY A 63 -11.61 0.42 -7.58
N LEU A 64 -11.29 -0.75 -7.02
CA LEU A 64 -12.20 -1.51 -6.16
C LEU A 64 -12.53 -0.74 -4.88
N TYR A 65 -11.51 -0.23 -4.18
CA TYR A 65 -11.68 0.56 -2.96
C TYR A 65 -12.61 1.76 -3.19
N LEU A 66 -12.34 2.58 -4.21
CA LEU A 66 -13.17 3.74 -4.52
C LEU A 66 -14.61 3.34 -4.87
N THR A 67 -14.79 2.27 -5.64
CA THR A 67 -16.12 1.75 -6.00
C THR A 67 -16.91 1.30 -4.77
N LYS A 68 -16.26 0.57 -3.84
CA LYS A 68 -16.92 0.10 -2.62
C LYS A 68 -17.29 1.25 -1.69
N ARG A 69 -16.40 2.23 -1.50
CA ARG A 69 -16.68 3.41 -0.67
C ARG A 69 -17.77 4.29 -1.27
N ALA A 70 -17.75 4.53 -2.57
CA ALA A 70 -18.77 5.32 -3.25
C ALA A 70 -20.18 4.71 -3.09
N ALA A 71 -20.31 3.39 -3.06
CA ALA A 71 -21.59 2.72 -2.85
C ALA A 71 -22.10 2.83 -1.40
N GLU A 72 -21.20 3.01 -0.42
CA GLU A 72 -21.53 3.10 1.01
C GLU A 72 -21.85 4.53 1.45
N ILE A 73 -21.27 5.53 0.77
CA ILE A 73 -21.47 6.95 1.08
C ILE A 73 -22.90 7.36 0.72
N SER A 74 -23.60 7.99 1.67
CA SER A 74 -24.95 8.52 1.45
C SER A 74 -24.95 9.65 0.42
N PRO A 75 -26.05 9.90 -0.33
CA PRO A 75 -26.19 11.11 -1.12
C PRO A 75 -25.89 12.37 -0.28
N GLY A 76 -25.00 13.24 -0.76
CA GLY A 76 -24.52 14.42 -0.03
C GLY A 76 -23.47 14.14 1.06
N GLY A 77 -23.12 12.87 1.30
CA GLY A 77 -22.01 12.48 2.15
C GLY A 77 -20.65 12.76 1.52
N SER A 78 -19.59 12.62 2.30
CA SER A 78 -18.22 12.94 1.86
C SER A 78 -17.22 11.92 2.38
N MET A 79 -16.08 11.80 1.69
CA MET A 79 -14.97 10.97 2.14
C MET A 79 -13.65 11.72 2.04
N VAL A 80 -12.84 11.62 3.10
CA VAL A 80 -11.49 12.16 3.17
C VAL A 80 -10.49 11.01 3.09
N LEU A 81 -9.57 11.10 2.13
CA LEU A 81 -8.51 10.11 1.90
C LEU A 81 -7.15 10.76 2.15
N VAL A 82 -6.39 10.24 3.10
CA VAL A 82 -5.04 10.70 3.44
C VAL A 82 -4.07 9.54 3.25
N GLU A 83 -3.70 9.29 2.00
CA GLU A 83 -2.91 8.13 1.61
C GLU A 83 -1.45 8.49 1.31
N LEU A 84 -0.58 7.48 1.34
CA LEU A 84 0.83 7.63 1.02
C LEU A 84 1.00 7.75 -0.50
N ALA A 85 1.80 8.73 -0.93
CA ALA A 85 2.13 8.95 -2.33
C ALA A 85 3.65 9.03 -2.52
N ILE A 86 4.10 8.73 -3.74
CA ILE A 86 5.45 9.01 -4.20
C ILE A 86 5.39 10.37 -4.90
N VAL A 87 6.16 11.35 -4.42
CA VAL A 87 6.22 12.69 -5.04
C VAL A 87 7.29 12.74 -6.13
N GLU A 88 7.35 13.85 -6.88
CA GLU A 88 8.42 14.10 -7.86
C GLU A 88 9.80 13.87 -7.23
N HIS A 89 10.73 13.31 -8.02
CA HIS A 89 12.05 12.84 -7.60
C HIS A 89 12.09 11.59 -6.71
N GLY A 90 10.95 10.90 -6.51
CA GLY A 90 10.92 9.59 -5.86
C GLY A 90 10.99 9.64 -4.33
N HIS A 91 10.75 10.81 -3.72
CA HIS A 91 10.59 10.88 -2.27
C HIS A 91 9.30 10.18 -1.85
N PHE A 92 9.37 9.46 -0.75
CA PHE A 92 8.26 8.76 -0.13
C PHE A 92 8.19 9.09 1.36
N THR A 93 7.03 8.83 1.96
CA THR A 93 6.73 9.20 3.35
C THR A 93 7.80 8.74 4.33
N GLY A 94 8.23 9.65 5.19
CA GLY A 94 9.27 9.41 6.19
C GLY A 94 10.70 9.69 5.69
N GLN A 95 10.89 10.14 4.45
CA GLN A 95 12.14 10.76 4.03
C GLN A 95 12.10 12.27 4.29
N THR A 96 13.06 12.75 5.08
CA THR A 96 13.48 14.16 5.08
C THR A 96 14.87 14.24 4.43
N PRO A 97 15.34 15.43 4.01
CA PRO A 97 16.72 15.57 3.51
C PRO A 97 17.78 15.04 4.47
N GLU A 98 17.48 15.01 5.77
CA GLU A 98 18.37 14.60 6.86
C GLU A 98 18.13 13.16 7.34
N THR A 99 17.11 12.45 6.85
CA THR A 99 16.75 11.11 7.36
C THR A 99 16.65 10.04 6.28
N VAL A 100 17.20 8.87 6.57
CA VAL A 100 16.99 7.67 5.77
C VAL A 100 15.59 7.15 6.07
N GLY A 101 14.68 7.23 5.08
CA GLY A 101 13.31 6.75 5.24
C GLY A 101 13.26 5.30 5.73
N ILE A 102 12.33 5.01 6.64
CA ILE A 102 12.24 3.74 7.39
C ILE A 102 12.31 2.50 6.48
N PHE A 103 11.66 2.53 5.33
CA PHE A 103 11.67 1.41 4.38
C PHE A 103 13.08 1.13 3.85
N ARG A 104 13.90 2.16 3.60
CA ARG A 104 15.28 1.98 3.13
C ARG A 104 16.12 1.34 4.22
N MET A 105 15.99 1.81 5.47
CA MET A 105 16.69 1.22 6.62
C MET A 105 16.32 -0.25 6.80
N LEU A 106 15.02 -0.59 6.76
CA LEU A 106 14.56 -1.98 6.85
C LEU A 106 15.12 -2.83 5.71
N SER A 107 15.11 -2.33 4.47
CA SER A 107 15.67 -3.06 3.33
C SER A 107 17.17 -3.34 3.50
N THR A 108 17.94 -2.37 4.02
CA THR A 108 19.37 -2.56 4.31
C THR A 108 19.60 -3.60 5.40
N LEU A 109 18.84 -3.55 6.50
CA LEU A 109 18.97 -4.50 7.60
C LEU A 109 18.61 -5.92 7.15
N TRP A 110 17.54 -6.09 6.38
CA TRP A 110 17.17 -7.39 5.82
C TRP A 110 18.27 -7.97 4.93
N LYS A 111 18.89 -7.11 4.11
CA LYS A 111 20.02 -7.54 3.28
C LYS A 111 21.21 -7.99 4.13
N SER A 112 21.56 -7.26 5.20
CA SER A 112 22.63 -7.65 6.12
C SER A 112 22.39 -9.03 6.72
N LEU A 113 21.17 -9.27 7.24
CA LEU A 113 20.79 -10.57 7.80
C LEU A 113 20.89 -11.71 6.77
N SER A 114 20.60 -11.42 5.49
CA SER A 114 20.74 -12.41 4.41
C SER A 114 22.20 -12.66 4.05
N ASP A 115 23.02 -11.60 3.99
CA ASP A 115 24.45 -11.68 3.67
C ASP A 115 25.22 -12.41 4.79
N GLU A 116 24.80 -12.25 6.04
CA GLU A 116 25.30 -12.97 7.23
C GLU A 116 24.78 -14.42 7.35
N GLY A 117 23.86 -14.84 6.48
CA GLY A 117 23.28 -16.18 6.48
C GLY A 117 22.29 -16.46 7.61
N ILE A 118 21.85 -15.43 8.34
CA ILE A 118 20.82 -15.53 9.40
C ILE A 118 19.45 -15.81 8.79
N ILE A 119 19.14 -15.19 7.65
CA ILE A 119 17.94 -15.47 6.86
C ILE A 119 18.32 -15.97 5.46
N LYS A 120 17.44 -16.77 4.86
CA LYS A 120 17.60 -17.19 3.47
C LYS A 120 17.15 -16.05 2.54
N SER A 121 17.97 -15.72 1.56
CA SER A 121 17.54 -14.87 0.45
C SER A 121 16.42 -15.58 -0.33
N LEU A 122 15.34 -14.86 -0.62
CA LEU A 122 14.33 -15.32 -1.58
C LEU A 122 14.98 -15.30 -2.97
N ARG A 123 14.98 -16.47 -3.62
CA ARG A 123 15.52 -16.66 -4.97
C ARG A 123 14.64 -15.97 -6.01
#